data_AF-A0A260A824-F1
#
_entry.id   AF-A0A260A824-F1
#
_cell.length_a   1.000
_cell.length_b   1.000
_cell.length_c   1.000
_cell.angle_alpha   90.00
_cell.angle_beta   90.00
_cell.angle_gamma   90.00
#
_symmetry.space_group_name_H-M   'P 1'
#
loop_
_entity.id
_entity.type
_entity.pdbx_description
1 polymer ?
#
loop_
_entity_poly.entity_id
_entity_poly.type
_entity_poly.pdbx_seq_one_letter_code
_entity_poly.pdbx_strand_id
1 'polypeptide(L)'
;MIDVGWYLSLVGHRTADEIPGVIERLQACGITAEILDKVLCAPESLLYAPERGGEDWAQEYGGPIGAALLTSELLAYLAHQHHLAALIQHDLVTELVATDSVATVAGHLGTTEAAVSRLLLVPPTSPPTGDIPTEGPTP
;
A
#
# COMPACT_ATOMS: atom_id res chain seq x y z
N MET A 1 -19.74 -12.48 7.79
CA MET A 1 -19.71 -11.01 7.77
C MET A 1 -18.33 -10.63 8.28
N ILE A 2 -17.52 -9.96 7.45
CA ILE A 2 -16.18 -9.52 7.87
C ILE A 2 -16.37 -8.36 8.85
N ASP A 3 -15.64 -8.40 9.96
CA ASP A 3 -15.67 -7.31 10.93
C ASP A 3 -15.14 -6.01 10.30
N VAL A 4 -15.76 -4.89 10.68
CA VAL A 4 -15.53 -3.58 10.04
C VAL A 4 -14.08 -3.11 10.21
N GLY A 5 -13.42 -3.45 11.32
CA GLY A 5 -12.03 -3.07 11.58
C GLY A 5 -11.08 -3.70 10.57
N TRP A 6 -11.26 -4.98 10.26
CA TRP A 6 -10.48 -5.66 9.23
C TRP A 6 -10.70 -5.05 7.85
N TYR A 7 -11.95 -4.77 7.51
CA TYR A 7 -12.28 -4.22 6.20
C TYR A 7 -11.66 -2.85 5.99
N LEU A 8 -11.78 -1.94 6.98
CA LEU A 8 -11.17 -0.61 6.92
C LEU A 8 -9.65 -0.67 6.80
N SER A 9 -9.01 -1.61 7.49
CA SER A 9 -7.55 -1.77 7.46
C SER A 9 -7.02 -2.31 6.13
N LEU A 10 -7.84 -3.00 5.33
CA LEU A 10 -7.38 -3.73 4.14
C LEU A 10 -7.93 -3.21 2.81
N VAL A 11 -9.13 -2.62 2.79
CA VAL A 11 -9.80 -2.17 1.55
C VAL A 11 -8.98 -1.12 0.77
N GLY A 12 -8.05 -0.44 1.44
CA GLY A 12 -7.16 0.54 0.82
C GLY A 12 -6.10 -0.07 -0.09
N HIS A 13 -5.67 -1.31 0.12
CA HIS A 13 -4.52 -1.88 -0.60
C HIS A 13 -4.62 -3.38 -0.90
N ARG A 14 -5.75 -4.01 -0.57
CA ARG A 14 -6.11 -5.38 -0.93
C ARG A 14 -7.40 -5.42 -1.72
N THR A 15 -7.50 -6.38 -2.63
CA THR A 15 -8.73 -6.65 -3.37
C THR A 15 -9.74 -7.41 -2.50
N ALA A 16 -11.04 -7.31 -2.86
CA ALA A 16 -12.11 -8.01 -2.14
C ALA A 16 -11.89 -9.53 -2.06
N ASP A 17 -11.24 -10.12 -3.06
CA ASP A 17 -10.95 -11.56 -3.13
C ASP A 17 -9.76 -11.96 -2.24
N GLU A 18 -8.78 -11.07 -2.03
CA GLU A 18 -7.62 -11.31 -1.17
C GLU A 18 -7.93 -11.15 0.32
N ILE A 19 -8.82 -10.21 0.65
CA ILE A 19 -9.13 -9.81 2.04
C ILE A 19 -9.44 -11.03 2.94
N PRO A 20 -10.33 -11.97 2.56
CA PRO A 20 -10.63 -13.13 3.41
C PRO A 20 -9.39 -13.96 3.78
N GLY A 21 -8.50 -14.22 2.81
CA GLY A 21 -7.30 -15.03 3.02
C GLY A 21 -6.19 -14.29 3.78
N VAL A 22 -6.16 -12.96 3.74
CA VAL A 22 -5.29 -12.15 4.63
C VAL A 22 -5.78 -12.24 6.07
N ILE A 23 -7.09 -12.03 6.29
CA ILE A 23 -7.71 -12.11 7.62
C ILE A 23 -7.48 -13.49 8.25
N GLU A 24 -7.74 -14.56 7.50
CA GLU A 24 -7.56 -15.93 8.00
C GLU A 24 -6.14 -16.19 8.52
N ARG A 25 -5.12 -15.79 7.76
CA ARG A 25 -3.71 -15.98 8.14
C ARG A 25 -3.31 -15.17 9.37
N LEU A 26 -3.79 -13.92 9.47
CA LEU A 26 -3.53 -13.07 10.63
C LEU A 26 -4.23 -13.60 11.88
N GLN A 27 -5.50 -13.99 11.76
CA GLN A 27 -6.27 -14.58 12.87
C GLN A 27 -5.69 -15.91 13.34
N ALA A 28 -5.15 -16.74 12.45
CA ALA A 28 -4.46 -17.98 12.81
C ALA A 28 -3.23 -17.74 13.71
N CYS A 29 -2.65 -16.53 13.67
CA CYS A 29 -1.57 -16.11 14.56
C CYS A 29 -2.08 -15.37 15.80
N GLY A 30 -3.39 -15.27 16.03
CA GLY A 30 -3.98 -14.52 17.14
C GLY A 30 -3.96 -12.99 16.94
N ILE A 31 -3.74 -12.52 15.72
CA ILE A 31 -3.74 -11.08 15.41
C ILE A 31 -5.18 -10.60 15.26
N THR A 32 -5.48 -9.47 15.88
CA THR A 32 -6.76 -8.78 15.78
C THR A 32 -6.70 -7.62 14.78
N ALA A 33 -7.86 -7.10 14.39
CA ALA A 33 -7.94 -5.93 13.51
C ALA A 33 -7.24 -4.71 14.13
N GLU A 34 -7.34 -4.54 15.45
CA GLU A 34 -6.72 -3.44 16.18
C GLU A 34 -5.18 -3.51 16.15
N ILE A 35 -4.62 -4.71 16.22
CA ILE A 35 -3.16 -4.90 16.11
C ILE A 35 -2.70 -4.58 14.68
N LEU A 36 -3.46 -5.03 13.68
CA LEU A 36 -3.17 -4.69 12.28
C LEU A 36 -3.20 -3.16 12.09
N ASP A 37 -4.29 -2.51 12.46
CA ASP A 37 -4.46 -1.05 12.35
C ASP A 37 -3.33 -0.28 13.05
N LYS A 38 -3.00 -0.68 14.28
CA LYS A 38 -1.88 -0.11 15.05
C LYS A 38 -0.57 -0.18 14.27
N VAL A 39 -0.24 -1.33 13.66
CA VAL A 39 1.01 -1.48 12.91
C VAL A 39 1.00 -0.68 11.61
N LEU A 40 -0.15 -0.58 10.93
CA LEU A 40 -0.27 0.23 9.71
C LEU A 40 -0.15 1.73 9.99
N CYS A 41 -0.70 2.20 11.11
CA CYS A 41 -0.70 3.61 11.50
C CYS A 41 0.57 4.05 12.25
N ALA A 42 1.15 3.16 13.06
CA ALA A 42 2.31 3.43 13.91
C ALA A 42 3.33 2.28 13.83
N PRO A 43 4.01 2.09 12.68
CA PRO A 43 4.92 0.97 12.46
C PRO A 43 6.11 0.93 13.44
N GLU A 44 6.44 2.06 14.05
CA GLU A 44 7.41 2.16 15.13
C GLU A 44 7.06 1.28 16.34
N SER A 45 5.77 0.96 16.55
CA SER A 45 5.36 0.08 17.64
C SER A 45 5.90 -1.34 17.48
N LEU A 46 5.97 -1.82 16.23
CA LEU A 46 6.54 -3.12 15.89
C LEU A 46 8.07 -3.05 15.82
N LEU A 47 8.63 -1.96 15.30
CA LEU A 47 10.07 -1.78 15.13
C LEU A 47 10.81 -1.63 16.46
N TYR A 48 10.23 -0.90 17.42
CA TYR A 48 10.81 -0.58 18.73
C TYR A 48 10.04 -1.22 19.88
N ALA A 49 9.45 -2.40 19.64
CA ALA A 49 8.83 -3.18 20.70
C ALA A 49 9.84 -3.31 21.88
N PRO A 50 9.46 -2.94 23.13
CA PRO A 50 10.39 -2.86 24.26
C PRO A 50 11.16 -4.15 24.51
N GLU A 51 10.54 -5.27 24.17
CA GLU A 51 11.02 -6.60 24.44
C GLU A 51 11.86 -7.21 23.31
N ARG A 52 12.15 -6.49 22.20
CA ARG A 52 12.75 -7.05 20.96
C ARG A 52 14.00 -7.94 21.12
N GLY A 53 14.71 -7.85 22.25
CA GLY A 53 15.86 -8.68 22.60
C GLY A 53 15.54 -9.91 23.49
N GLY A 54 14.30 -10.08 23.94
CA GLY A 54 13.82 -11.18 24.76
C GLY A 54 13.17 -12.29 23.95
N GLU A 55 13.01 -13.47 24.55
CA GLU A 55 12.47 -14.67 23.89
C GLU A 55 11.00 -14.50 23.45
N ASP A 56 10.24 -13.66 24.15
CA ASP A 56 8.78 -13.48 23.98
C ASP A 56 8.39 -12.17 23.26
N TRP A 57 9.35 -11.46 22.68
CA TRP A 57 9.14 -10.10 22.15
C TRP A 57 8.00 -9.93 21.15
N ALA A 58 7.71 -11.00 20.40
CA ALA A 58 6.71 -11.02 19.35
C ALA A 58 5.34 -11.50 19.84
N GLN A 59 5.18 -11.82 21.13
CA GLN A 59 3.98 -12.47 21.64
C GLN A 59 2.72 -11.61 21.46
N GLU A 60 2.83 -10.29 21.67
CA GLU A 60 1.75 -9.34 21.38
C GLU A 60 1.40 -9.22 19.88
N TYR A 61 2.29 -9.71 19.01
CA TYR A 61 2.18 -9.65 17.56
C TYR A 61 1.90 -11.03 16.95
N GLY A 62 1.43 -11.99 17.74
CA GLY A 62 1.12 -13.34 17.25
C GLY A 62 2.35 -14.22 17.03
N GLY A 63 3.42 -13.95 17.78
CA GLY A 63 4.72 -14.61 17.65
C GLY A 63 5.49 -14.17 16.40
N PRO A 64 6.65 -14.79 16.12
CA PRO A 64 7.52 -14.39 15.01
C PRO A 64 6.84 -14.44 13.63
N ILE A 65 5.95 -15.43 13.41
CA ILE A 65 5.18 -15.55 12.17
C ILE A 65 4.17 -14.42 12.04
N GLY A 66 3.43 -14.12 13.12
CA GLY A 66 2.48 -13.00 13.13
C GLY A 66 3.16 -11.65 12.88
N ALA A 67 4.31 -11.40 13.50
CA ALA A 67 5.11 -10.20 13.26
C ALA A 67 5.59 -10.08 11.80
N ALA A 68 5.97 -11.20 11.17
CA ALA A 68 6.34 -11.23 9.76
C ALA A 68 5.14 -10.99 8.83
N LEU A 69 3.96 -11.52 9.15
CA LEU A 69 2.72 -11.24 8.42
C LEU A 69 2.33 -9.77 8.52
N LEU A 70 2.40 -9.17 9.72
CA LEU A 70 2.15 -7.74 9.93
C LEU A 70 3.09 -6.86 9.11
N THR A 71 4.38 -7.21 9.09
CA THR A 71 5.37 -6.48 8.29
C THR A 71 5.09 -6.64 6.79
N SER A 72 4.69 -7.83 6.35
CA SER A 72 4.31 -8.08 4.96
C SER A 72 3.10 -7.23 4.55
N GLU A 73 2.13 -7.08 5.45
CA GLU A 73 0.95 -6.26 5.22
C GLU A 73 1.28 -4.76 5.21
N LEU A 74 2.14 -4.30 6.13
CA LEU A 74 2.67 -2.94 6.14
C LEU A 74 3.39 -2.60 4.82
N LEU A 75 4.20 -3.52 4.30
CA LEU A 75 4.87 -3.33 3.01
C LEU A 75 3.88 -3.24 1.85
N ALA A 76 2.83 -4.06 1.84
CA ALA A 76 1.78 -3.98 0.83
C ALA A 76 1.02 -2.65 0.89
N TYR A 77 0.68 -2.19 2.11
CA TYR A 77 0.06 -0.89 2.35
C TYR A 77 0.95 0.25 1.83
N LEU A 78 2.22 0.28 2.24
CA LEU A 78 3.16 1.33 1.82
C LEU A 78 3.42 1.33 0.32
N ALA A 79 3.48 0.17 -0.32
CA ALA A 79 3.62 0.06 -1.77
C ALA A 79 2.41 0.67 -2.49
N HIS A 80 1.21 0.41 -1.99
CA HIS A 80 -0.02 1.01 -2.54
C HIS A 80 -0.05 2.53 -2.32
N GLN A 81 0.25 3.01 -1.11
CA GLN A 81 0.30 4.44 -0.83
C GLN A 81 1.35 5.17 -1.68
N HIS A 82 2.53 4.56 -1.86
CA HIS A 82 3.57 5.10 -2.73
C HIS A 82 3.09 5.16 -4.20
N HIS A 83 2.41 4.12 -4.67
CA HIS A 83 1.84 4.11 -6.02
C HIS A 83 0.82 5.24 -6.23
N LEU A 84 -0.12 5.43 -5.30
CA LEU A 84 -1.08 6.53 -5.36
C LEU A 84 -0.39 7.90 -5.33
N ALA A 85 0.58 8.09 -4.44
CA ALA A 85 1.33 9.33 -4.35
C ALA A 85 2.11 9.62 -5.64
N ALA A 86 2.68 8.60 -6.28
CA ALA A 86 3.37 8.73 -7.56
C ALA A 86 2.42 9.12 -8.70
N LEU A 87 1.20 8.55 -8.73
CA LEU A 87 0.18 8.95 -9.72
C LEU A 87 -0.26 10.40 -9.53
N ILE A 88 -0.54 10.81 -8.28
CA ILE A 88 -0.89 12.19 -7.95
C ILE A 88 0.25 13.14 -8.34
N GLN A 89 1.49 12.76 -8.01
CA GLN A 89 2.66 13.57 -8.37
C GLN A 89 2.80 13.71 -9.88
N HIS A 90 2.64 12.62 -10.64
CA HIS A 90 2.69 12.66 -12.09
C HIS A 90 1.65 13.64 -12.66
N ASP A 91 0.40 13.53 -12.22
CA ASP A 91 -0.70 14.37 -12.67
C ASP A 91 -0.42 15.86 -12.43
N LEU A 92 -0.12 16.22 -11.17
CA LEU A 92 0.18 17.60 -10.78
C LEU A 92 1.41 18.16 -11.50
N VAL A 93 2.47 17.37 -11.67
CA VAL A 93 3.68 17.81 -12.39
C VAL A 93 3.40 18.01 -13.88
N THR A 94 2.54 17.18 -14.47
CA THR A 94 2.14 17.32 -15.88
C THR A 94 1.40 18.64 -16.09
N GLU A 95 0.49 19.01 -15.19
CA GLU A 95 -0.20 20.31 -15.24
C GLU A 95 0.76 21.48 -15.10
N LEU A 96 1.72 21.41 -14.15
CA LEU A 96 2.70 22.47 -13.94
C LEU A 96 3.61 22.69 -15.15
N VAL A 97 4.06 21.61 -15.81
CA VAL A 97 4.91 21.73 -17.01
C VAL A 97 4.13 22.21 -18.24
N ALA A 98 2.79 22.11 -18.23
CA ALA A 98 1.97 22.71 -19.27
C ALA A 98 1.98 24.24 -19.23
N THR A 99 2.22 24.84 -18.05
CA THR A 99 2.28 26.30 -17.86
C THR A 99 3.69 26.85 -17.73
N ASP A 100 4.61 26.07 -17.17
CA ASP A 100 5.98 26.47 -16.86
C ASP A 100 7.03 25.58 -17.53
N SER A 101 8.26 26.08 -17.64
CA SER A 101 9.38 25.25 -18.10
C SER A 101 9.74 24.15 -17.09
N VAL A 102 10.27 23.02 -17.58
CA VAL A 102 10.77 21.92 -16.73
C VAL A 102 11.78 22.40 -15.68
N ALA A 103 12.64 23.37 -16.03
CA ALA A 103 13.61 23.97 -15.11
C ALA A 103 12.93 24.76 -13.98
N THR A 104 11.90 25.55 -14.30
CA THR A 104 11.11 26.29 -13.32
C THR A 104 10.41 25.34 -12.36
N VAL A 105 9.75 24.30 -12.88
CA VAL A 105 9.04 23.29 -12.06
C VAL A 105 10.02 22.54 -11.17
N ALA A 106 11.18 22.12 -11.70
CA ALA A 106 12.23 21.48 -10.90
C ALA A 106 12.72 22.38 -9.75
N GLY A 107 12.88 23.68 -10.02
CA GLY A 107 13.21 24.69 -9.01
C GLY A 107 12.15 24.82 -7.91
N HIS A 108 10.86 24.87 -8.26
CA HIS A 108 9.76 24.93 -7.29
C HIS A 108 9.68 23.66 -6.41
N LEU A 109 9.92 22.48 -6.99
CA LEU A 109 9.84 21.21 -6.28
C LEU A 109 11.13 20.84 -5.53
N GLY A 110 12.21 21.64 -5.66
CA GLY A 110 13.49 21.34 -5.04
C GLY A 110 14.13 20.05 -5.57
N THR A 111 13.92 19.73 -6.85
CA THR A 111 14.41 18.51 -7.49
C THR A 111 15.20 18.83 -8.76
N THR A 112 15.66 17.80 -9.47
CA THR A 112 16.39 17.95 -10.73
C THR A 112 15.45 18.00 -11.93
N GLU A 113 15.82 18.73 -12.98
CA GLU A 113 15.11 18.68 -14.27
C GLU A 113 14.96 17.25 -14.78
N ALA A 114 16.00 16.43 -14.65
CA ALA A 114 15.97 15.03 -15.04
C ALA A 114 14.91 14.22 -14.28
N ALA A 115 14.63 14.55 -13.01
CA ALA A 115 13.56 13.91 -12.25
C ALA A 115 12.18 14.32 -12.76
N VAL A 116 11.97 15.61 -13.06
CA VAL A 116 10.73 16.11 -13.65
C VAL A 116 10.51 15.51 -15.04
N SER A 117 11.53 15.49 -15.90
CA SER A 117 11.43 14.89 -17.23
C SER A 117 11.14 13.39 -17.20
N ARG A 118 11.67 12.65 -16.20
CA ARG A 118 11.35 11.21 -16.04
C ARG A 118 9.89 10.96 -15.74
N LEU A 119 9.23 11.84 -14.99
CA LEU A 119 7.80 11.72 -14.72
C LEU A 119 7.00 11.84 -16.02
N LEU A 120 7.35 12.78 -16.90
CA LEU A 120 6.65 13.00 -18.18
C LEU A 120 6.86 11.89 -19.21
N LEU A 121 7.90 11.06 -19.06
CA LEU A 121 8.21 9.95 -19.97
C LEU A 121 7.40 8.68 -19.66
N VAL A 122 6.79 8.59 -18.48
CA VAL A 122 6.03 7.42 -18.04
C VAL A 122 4.55 7.79 -18.03
N PRO A 123 3.78 7.49 -19.09
CA PRO A 123 2.34 7.74 -19.06
C PRO A 123 1.71 6.97 -17.90
N PRO A 124 0.64 7.50 -17.26
CA PRO A 124 -0.04 6.79 -16.20
C PRO A 124 -0.57 5.49 -16.79
N THR A 125 -0.03 4.35 -16.34
CA THR A 125 -0.53 3.04 -16.73
C THR A 125 -1.97 2.94 -16.26
N SER A 126 -2.92 2.95 -17.20
CA SER A 126 -4.32 2.68 -16.90
C SER A 126 -4.43 1.33 -16.17
N PRO A 127 -5.35 1.18 -15.20
CA PRO A 127 -5.57 -0.11 -14.57
C PRO A 127 -5.94 -1.15 -15.65
N PRO A 128 -5.55 -2.43 -15.47
CA PRO A 128 -5.92 -3.47 -16.41
C PRO A 128 -7.45 -3.52 -16.49
N THR A 129 -7.98 -3.13 -17.65
CA THR A 129 -9.40 -3.31 -17.96
C THR A 129 -9.57 -4.81 -18.16
N GLY A 130 -10.19 -5.48 -17.19
CA GLY A 130 -10.55 -6.88 -17.28
C GLY A 130 -11.64 -7.06 -18.33
N ASP A 131 -11.25 -7.18 -19.59
CA ASP A 131 -12.14 -7.65 -20.65
C ASP A 131 -12.38 -9.15 -20.42
N ILE A 132 -13.48 -9.47 -19.74
CA ILE A 132 -14.04 -10.82 -19.69
C ILE A 132 -14.68 -11.08 -21.07
N PRO A 133 -14.24 -12.10 -21.84
CA PRO A 133 -14.90 -12.43 -23.09
C PRO A 133 -16.28 -13.02 -22.82
N THR A 134 -17.33 -12.30 -23.21
CA THR A 134 -18.70 -12.81 -23.22
C THR A 134 -18.92 -13.65 -24.48
N GLU A 135 -18.44 -14.89 -24.51
CA GLU A 135 -18.93 -15.88 -25.48
C GLU A 135 -20.23 -16.50 -24.95
N GLY A 136 -21.36 -15.96 -25.44
CA GLY A 136 -22.67 -16.61 -25.32
C GLY A 136 -22.87 -17.64 -26.44
N PRO A 137 -23.55 -18.77 -26.18
CA PRO A 137 -23.67 -19.85 -27.14
C PRO A 137 -24.62 -19.47 -28.30
N THR A 138 -24.18 -19.76 -29.52
CA THR A 138 -24.93 -19.60 -30.78
C THR A 138 -25.97 -20.75 -30.91
N PRO A 139 -27.13 -20.54 -31.57
CA PRO A 139 -28.36 -21.34 -31.38
C PRO A 139 -28.34 -22.73 -32.04
#